data_AF-A0A6V7LMR8-F1
#
_entry.id   AF-A0A6V7LMR8-F1
#
_cell.length_a   1.000
_cell.length_b   1.000
_cell.length_c   1.000
_cell.angle_alpha   90.00
_cell.angle_beta   90.00
_cell.angle_gamma   90.00
#
_symmetry.space_group_name_H-M   'P 1'
#
loop_
_entity.id
_entity.type
_entity.pdbx_description
1 polymer ?
#
loop_
_entity_poly.entity_id
_entity_poly.type
_entity_poly.pdbx_seq_one_letter_code
_entity_poly.pdbx_strand_id
1 'polypeptide(L)'
;SKCGIVRGAMCDNCMSTDAFTQLDVTEDVRALVTAVRDITVSRRSNITAIQLSEIFKGLDLKKIRDTGTNKLALYGRGKSWNKGDCERLIHQLVFEGYLQEEMVIRNDMTAAYLKLTPKACEFMKNKSAKVNFAIRTVSRPQLSVVTTNTTKSTNGSGSSIGAMKQLQDECYAALMKVINGYAEARQISSTTVMNPIAVRAMSQKMPTTKESMLQLPHVTEANFAKIGGMLLEVLQDFSIQKDALEAAIALQ
;
A
#
# COMPACT_ATOMS: atom_id res chain seq x y z
N SER A 1 16.26 -7.26 -21.00
CA SER A 1 15.35 -6.12 -21.28
C SER A 1 16.20 -4.86 -21.46
N LYS A 2 15.81 -3.93 -22.35
CA LYS A 2 16.51 -2.64 -22.60
C LYS A 2 15.99 -1.50 -21.68
N CYS A 3 15.37 -1.86 -20.56
CA CYS A 3 14.75 -0.91 -19.64
C CYS A 3 15.83 -0.08 -18.93
N GLY A 4 15.63 1.24 -18.82
CA GLY A 4 16.60 2.14 -18.20
C GLY A 4 17.69 2.72 -19.13
N ILE A 5 17.71 2.35 -20.41
CA ILE A 5 18.63 2.95 -21.40
C ILE A 5 18.29 4.42 -21.65
N VAL A 6 17.00 4.75 -21.72
CA VAL A 6 16.53 6.14 -21.85
C VAL A 6 16.26 6.70 -20.46
N ARG A 7 16.94 7.79 -20.11
CA ARG A 7 16.79 8.47 -18.83
C ARG A 7 15.35 8.93 -18.66
N GLY A 8 14.69 8.52 -17.57
CA GLY A 8 13.29 8.83 -17.28
C GLY A 8 12.26 7.85 -17.87
N ALA A 9 12.69 6.80 -18.59
CA ALA A 9 11.81 5.78 -19.17
C ALA A 9 12.00 4.39 -18.52
N MET A 10 12.35 4.34 -17.23
CA MET A 10 12.46 3.08 -16.49
C MET A 10 11.05 2.65 -16.04
N CYS A 11 10.70 1.38 -16.25
CA CYS A 11 9.41 0.86 -15.79
C CYS A 11 9.40 0.62 -14.27
N ASP A 12 8.20 0.57 -13.72
CA ASP A 12 7.91 0.27 -12.31
C ASP A 12 8.58 -1.00 -11.78
N ASN A 13 8.59 -2.08 -12.56
CA ASN A 13 9.23 -3.34 -12.16
C ASN A 13 10.75 -3.21 -12.02
N CYS A 14 11.41 -2.42 -12.87
CA CYS A 14 12.85 -2.16 -12.77
C CYS A 14 13.18 -1.05 -11.76
N MET A 15 12.23 -0.16 -11.48
CA MET A 15 12.33 0.83 -10.42
C MET A 15 12.11 0.23 -9.02
N SER A 16 11.40 -0.89 -8.93
CA SER A 16 11.13 -1.58 -7.67
C SER A 16 12.44 -2.07 -7.05
N THR A 17 12.70 -1.63 -5.82
CA THR A 17 13.78 -2.15 -4.96
C THR A 17 13.29 -3.25 -4.04
N ASP A 18 12.13 -3.84 -4.33
CA ASP A 18 11.51 -4.82 -3.46
C ASP A 18 12.23 -6.16 -3.55
N ALA A 19 12.64 -6.70 -2.41
CA ALA A 19 13.16 -8.04 -2.34
C ALA A 19 12.01 -9.05 -2.27
N PHE A 20 12.16 -10.18 -2.97
CA PHE A 20 11.19 -11.26 -2.96
C PHE A 20 11.88 -12.54 -2.49
N THR A 21 11.18 -13.28 -1.62
CA THR A 21 11.59 -14.61 -1.18
C THR A 21 10.62 -15.64 -1.71
N GLN A 22 11.15 -16.76 -2.22
CA GLN A 22 10.35 -17.90 -2.62
C GLN A 22 9.96 -18.70 -1.38
N LEU A 23 8.67 -18.85 -1.13
CA LEU A 23 8.11 -19.65 -0.05
C LEU A 23 7.40 -20.87 -0.62
N ASP A 24 7.65 -22.05 -0.06
CA ASP A 24 6.85 -23.24 -0.35
C ASP A 24 5.48 -23.09 0.33
N VAL A 25 4.42 -22.97 -0.47
CA VAL A 25 3.05 -22.71 -0.03
C VAL A 25 2.14 -23.90 -0.32
N THR A 26 2.72 -25.07 -0.57
CA THR A 26 1.99 -26.25 -1.04
C THR A 26 0.82 -26.60 -0.12
N GLU A 27 1.02 -26.57 1.21
CA GLU A 27 -0.04 -26.87 2.19
C GLU A 27 -1.14 -25.79 2.21
N ASP A 28 -0.78 -24.53 2.00
CA ASP A 28 -1.74 -23.43 1.94
C ASP A 28 -2.61 -23.54 0.68
N VAL A 29 -2.00 -23.92 -0.44
CA VAL A 29 -2.72 -24.19 -1.69
C VAL A 29 -3.66 -25.39 -1.55
N ARG A 30 -3.23 -26.47 -0.89
CA ARG A 30 -4.12 -27.62 -0.60
C ARG A 30 -5.30 -27.21 0.27
N ALA A 31 -5.08 -26.36 1.27
CA ALA A 31 -6.15 -25.82 2.10
C ALA A 31 -7.11 -24.92 1.31
N LEU A 32 -6.60 -24.07 0.41
CA LEU A 32 -7.39 -23.21 -0.46
C LEU A 32 -8.27 -24.04 -1.42
N VAL A 33 -7.69 -25.03 -2.11
CA VAL A 33 -8.42 -25.95 -3.00
C VAL A 33 -9.50 -26.71 -2.23
N THR A 34 -9.17 -27.20 -1.03
CA THR A 34 -10.14 -27.89 -0.15
C THR A 34 -11.29 -26.96 0.24
N ALA A 35 -11.01 -25.71 0.61
CA ALA A 35 -12.04 -24.75 0.97
C ALA A 35 -12.96 -24.41 -0.21
N VAL A 36 -12.40 -24.19 -1.41
CA VAL A 36 -13.20 -23.95 -2.62
C VAL A 36 -14.10 -25.16 -2.89
N ARG A 37 -13.58 -26.39 -2.76
CA ARG A 37 -14.40 -27.61 -2.88
C ARG A 37 -15.55 -27.63 -1.88
N ASP A 38 -15.27 -27.40 -0.61
CA ASP A 38 -16.26 -27.52 0.45
C ASP A 38 -17.35 -26.44 0.34
N ILE A 39 -16.99 -25.24 -0.14
CA ILE A 39 -17.95 -24.15 -0.35
C ILE A 39 -18.80 -24.40 -1.60
N THR A 40 -18.18 -24.78 -2.72
CA THR A 40 -18.87 -24.93 -4.01
C THR A 40 -19.67 -26.22 -4.09
N VAL A 41 -19.15 -27.33 -3.58
CA VAL A 41 -19.78 -28.64 -3.65
C VAL A 41 -20.65 -28.89 -2.44
N SER A 42 -20.09 -28.81 -1.23
CA SER A 42 -20.81 -29.20 0.00
C SER A 42 -21.88 -28.18 0.40
N ARG A 43 -21.57 -26.89 0.29
CA ARG A 43 -22.51 -25.80 0.63
C ARG A 43 -23.31 -25.28 -0.57
N ARG A 44 -23.06 -25.80 -1.79
CA ARG A 44 -23.69 -25.37 -3.06
C ARG A 44 -23.71 -23.83 -3.22
N SER A 45 -22.65 -23.17 -2.79
CA SER A 45 -22.53 -21.72 -2.77
C SER A 45 -21.41 -21.26 -3.70
N ASN A 46 -21.53 -20.05 -4.23
CA ASN A 46 -20.51 -19.46 -5.07
C ASN A 46 -19.59 -18.55 -4.23
N ILE A 47 -18.31 -18.54 -4.60
CA ILE A 47 -17.29 -17.73 -3.93
C ILE A 47 -16.45 -16.99 -4.97
N THR A 48 -16.16 -15.72 -4.72
CA THR A 48 -15.26 -14.90 -5.55
C THR A 48 -13.82 -14.98 -5.03
N ALA A 49 -12.84 -14.61 -5.86
CA ALA A 49 -11.44 -14.55 -5.44
C ALA A 49 -11.22 -13.64 -4.21
N ILE A 50 -11.90 -12.49 -4.19
CA ILE A 50 -11.86 -11.54 -3.07
C ILE A 50 -12.40 -12.21 -1.80
N GLN A 51 -13.56 -12.84 -1.85
CA GLN A 51 -14.12 -13.48 -0.66
C GLN A 51 -13.24 -14.62 -0.13
N LEU A 52 -12.60 -15.37 -1.03
CA LEU A 52 -11.66 -16.42 -0.63
C LEU A 52 -10.42 -15.82 0.05
N SER A 53 -9.92 -14.68 -0.43
CA SER A 53 -8.77 -13.99 0.17
C SER A 53 -9.10 -13.44 1.56
N GLU A 54 -10.31 -12.90 1.74
CA GLU A 54 -10.81 -12.41 3.03
C GLU A 54 -10.93 -13.54 4.07
N ILE A 55 -11.43 -14.71 3.66
CA ILE A 55 -11.51 -15.90 4.52
C ILE A 55 -10.09 -16.39 4.86
N PHE A 56 -9.21 -16.54 3.87
CA PHE A 56 -7.84 -16.98 4.08
C PHE A 56 -7.07 -16.06 5.03
N LYS A 57 -7.22 -14.74 4.86
CA LYS A 57 -6.63 -13.73 5.76
C LYS A 57 -7.26 -13.76 7.16
N GLY A 58 -8.52 -14.20 7.29
CA GLY A 58 -9.26 -14.27 8.54
C GLY A 58 -9.89 -12.94 8.94
N LEU A 59 -10.44 -12.20 7.97
CA LEU A 59 -11.13 -10.94 8.25
C LEU A 59 -12.48 -11.21 8.93
N ASP A 60 -12.79 -10.39 9.94
CA ASP A 60 -14.05 -10.46 10.66
C ASP A 60 -15.15 -9.63 9.96
N LEU A 61 -15.67 -10.17 8.86
CA LEU A 61 -16.75 -9.55 8.10
C LEU A 61 -18.11 -10.16 8.46
N LYS A 62 -19.15 -9.33 8.51
CA LYS A 62 -20.53 -9.79 8.77
C LYS A 62 -20.94 -10.94 7.84
N LYS A 63 -20.65 -10.83 6.53
CA LYS A 63 -20.95 -11.87 5.53
C LYS A 63 -20.26 -13.21 5.83
N ILE A 64 -19.02 -13.18 6.34
CA ILE A 64 -18.26 -14.39 6.70
C ILE A 64 -18.89 -15.07 7.92
N ARG A 65 -19.31 -14.28 8.92
CA ARG A 65 -20.03 -14.79 10.11
C ARG A 65 -21.38 -15.38 9.73
N ASP A 66 -22.17 -14.65 8.95
CA ASP A 66 -23.53 -15.04 8.56
C ASP A 66 -23.52 -16.31 7.69
N THR A 67 -22.52 -16.46 6.80
CA THR A 67 -22.34 -17.67 5.97
C THR A 67 -21.64 -18.82 6.70
N GLY A 68 -21.18 -18.61 7.95
CA GLY A 68 -20.44 -19.61 8.73
C GLY A 68 -19.14 -20.06 8.08
N THR A 69 -18.51 -19.24 7.23
CA THR A 69 -17.22 -19.55 6.59
C THR A 69 -16.04 -19.31 7.54
N ASN A 70 -16.27 -18.61 8.66
CA ASN A 70 -15.34 -18.51 9.79
C ASN A 70 -15.04 -19.86 10.47
N LYS A 71 -15.89 -20.88 10.25
CA LYS A 71 -15.70 -22.23 10.81
C LYS A 71 -14.84 -23.15 9.92
N LEU A 72 -14.46 -22.71 8.72
CA LEU A 72 -13.63 -23.50 7.82
C LEU A 72 -12.19 -23.53 8.32
N ALA A 73 -11.49 -24.65 8.10
CA ALA A 73 -10.06 -24.79 8.45
C ALA A 73 -9.14 -23.77 7.74
N LEU A 74 -9.61 -23.17 6.64
CA LEU A 74 -8.91 -22.12 5.93
C LEU A 74 -8.92 -20.78 6.67
N TYR A 75 -9.91 -20.53 7.53
CA TYR A 75 -10.13 -19.21 8.12
C TYR A 75 -8.92 -18.75 8.95
N GLY A 76 -8.31 -17.64 8.56
CA GLY A 76 -7.16 -17.07 9.25
C GLY A 76 -5.84 -17.83 9.05
N ARG A 77 -5.77 -18.79 8.13
CA ARG A 77 -4.53 -19.50 7.81
C ARG A 77 -3.45 -18.57 7.26
N GLY A 78 -3.84 -17.55 6.48
CA GLY A 78 -2.99 -16.48 5.97
C GLY A 78 -2.91 -15.25 6.87
N LYS A 79 -3.22 -15.36 8.17
CA LYS A 79 -3.29 -14.19 9.07
C LYS A 79 -1.97 -13.40 9.14
N SER A 80 -0.82 -14.06 9.01
CA SER A 80 0.51 -13.43 9.02
C SER A 80 0.86 -12.70 7.72
N TRP A 81 0.13 -12.94 6.63
CA TRP A 81 0.43 -12.37 5.31
C TRP A 81 -0.25 -11.02 5.14
N ASN A 82 0.29 -10.11 4.33
CA ASN A 82 -0.48 -8.90 4.00
C ASN A 82 -1.66 -9.24 3.06
N LYS A 83 -2.69 -8.38 3.03
CA LYS A 83 -3.90 -8.60 2.22
C LYS A 83 -3.57 -8.78 0.74
N GLY A 84 -2.64 -7.99 0.21
CA GLY A 84 -2.23 -8.06 -1.19
C GLY A 84 -1.60 -9.41 -1.54
N ASP A 85 -0.78 -9.99 -0.68
CA ASP A 85 -0.16 -11.29 -0.90
C ASP A 85 -1.17 -12.44 -0.81
N CYS A 86 -2.18 -12.33 0.05
CA CYS A 86 -3.31 -13.27 0.06
C CYS A 86 -4.08 -13.26 -1.28
N GLU A 87 -4.37 -12.07 -1.80
CA GLU A 87 -5.02 -11.91 -3.11
C GLU A 87 -4.10 -12.42 -4.25
N ARG A 88 -2.83 -12.02 -4.26
CA ARG A 88 -1.83 -12.47 -5.24
C ARG A 88 -1.70 -13.98 -5.28
N LEU A 89 -1.72 -14.66 -4.14
CA LEU A 89 -1.68 -16.13 -4.10
C LEU A 89 -2.89 -16.73 -4.81
N ILE A 90 -4.10 -16.26 -4.53
CA ILE A 90 -5.31 -16.77 -5.17
C ILE A 90 -5.30 -16.50 -6.67
N HIS A 91 -4.88 -15.31 -7.09
CA HIS A 91 -4.73 -14.97 -8.50
C HIS A 91 -3.67 -15.82 -9.20
N GLN A 92 -2.56 -16.15 -8.52
CA GLN A 92 -1.56 -17.09 -9.03
C GLN A 92 -2.16 -18.48 -9.23
N LEU A 93 -3.04 -18.95 -8.33
CA LEU A 93 -3.74 -20.23 -8.51
C LEU A 93 -4.71 -20.23 -9.70
N VAL A 94 -5.34 -19.08 -9.99
CA VAL A 94 -6.15 -18.92 -11.21
C VAL A 94 -5.26 -18.93 -12.45
N PHE A 95 -4.16 -18.17 -12.45
CA PHE A 95 -3.22 -18.10 -13.57
C PHE A 95 -2.54 -19.44 -13.88
N GLU A 96 -2.16 -20.18 -12.84
CA GLU A 96 -1.59 -21.52 -12.97
C GLU A 96 -2.65 -22.59 -13.28
N GLY A 97 -3.94 -22.24 -13.32
CA GLY A 97 -5.03 -23.12 -13.71
C GLY A 97 -5.42 -24.16 -12.67
N TYR A 98 -5.10 -23.94 -11.38
CA TYR A 98 -5.69 -24.72 -10.28
C TYR A 98 -7.13 -24.29 -10.00
N LEU A 99 -7.40 -23.00 -10.20
CA LEU A 99 -8.74 -22.41 -10.09
C LEU A 99 -9.12 -21.80 -11.43
N GLN A 100 -10.42 -21.70 -11.70
CA GLN A 100 -10.97 -21.02 -12.86
C GLN A 100 -12.05 -20.03 -12.42
N GLU A 101 -12.13 -18.91 -13.12
CA GLU A 101 -13.20 -17.92 -12.93
C GLU A 101 -14.32 -18.14 -13.94
N GLU A 102 -15.53 -18.34 -13.44
CA GLU A 102 -16.76 -18.41 -14.21
C GLU A 102 -17.50 -17.07 -14.06
N MET A 103 -17.67 -16.35 -15.18
CA MET A 103 -18.38 -15.07 -15.20
C MET A 103 -19.89 -15.33 -15.25
N VAL A 104 -20.60 -14.79 -14.26
CA VAL A 104 -22.06 -14.87 -14.19
C VAL A 104 -22.62 -13.45 -14.15
N ILE A 105 -23.50 -13.14 -15.09
CA ILE A 105 -24.18 -11.85 -15.18
C ILE A 105 -25.51 -11.95 -14.42
N ARG A 106 -25.72 -11.07 -13.45
CA ARG A 106 -26.97 -10.98 -12.69
C ARG A 106 -27.34 -9.51 -12.51
N ASN A 107 -28.52 -9.12 -13.00
CA ASN A 107 -29.02 -7.74 -12.91
C ASN A 107 -28.00 -6.72 -13.44
N ASP A 108 -27.45 -6.95 -14.64
CA ASP A 108 -26.40 -6.15 -15.29
C ASP A 108 -25.07 -6.01 -14.51
N MET A 109 -24.92 -6.76 -13.40
CA MET A 109 -23.65 -6.88 -12.68
C MET A 109 -22.99 -8.21 -13.04
N THR A 110 -21.74 -8.14 -13.49
CA THR A 110 -20.92 -9.33 -13.77
C THR A 110 -20.12 -9.71 -12.53
N ALA A 111 -20.26 -10.94 -12.08
CA ALA A 111 -19.47 -11.49 -10.97
C ALA A 111 -18.65 -12.69 -11.45
N ALA A 112 -17.37 -12.73 -11.09
CA ALA A 112 -16.47 -13.85 -11.36
C ALA A 112 -16.41 -14.79 -10.16
N TYR A 113 -16.90 -16.01 -10.33
CA TYR A 113 -16.93 -17.03 -9.28
C TYR A 113 -15.88 -18.11 -9.51
N LEU A 114 -15.21 -18.54 -8.46
CA LEU A 114 -14.18 -19.56 -8.51
C LEU A 114 -14.78 -20.96 -8.64
N LYS A 115 -14.21 -21.75 -9.55
CA LYS A 115 -14.45 -23.18 -9.74
C LYS A 115 -13.14 -23.95 -9.69
N LEU A 116 -13.24 -25.23 -9.33
CA LEU A 116 -12.11 -26.16 -9.37
C LEU A 116 -11.88 -26.67 -10.78
N THR A 117 -10.61 -26.81 -11.13
CA THR A 117 -10.19 -27.42 -12.40
C THR A 117 -9.75 -28.87 -12.20
N PRO A 118 -9.66 -29.68 -13.27
CA PRO A 118 -9.07 -31.02 -13.20
C PRO A 118 -7.64 -31.01 -12.64
N LYS A 119 -6.84 -29.98 -12.94
CA LYS A 119 -5.48 -29.79 -12.43
C LYS A 119 -5.45 -29.68 -10.89
N ALA A 120 -6.41 -28.98 -10.29
CA ALA A 120 -6.54 -28.95 -8.83
C ALA A 120 -6.85 -30.35 -8.24
N CYS A 121 -7.69 -31.14 -8.91
CA CYS A 121 -7.98 -32.50 -8.46
C CYS A 121 -6.75 -33.42 -8.54
N GLU A 122 -5.95 -33.31 -9.61
CA GLU A 122 -4.69 -34.05 -9.76
C GLU A 122 -3.66 -33.63 -8.71
N PHE A 123 -3.53 -32.33 -8.45
CA PHE A 123 -2.67 -31.78 -7.41
C PHE A 123 -2.99 -32.32 -6.02
N MET A 124 -4.27 -32.45 -5.67
CA MET A 124 -4.69 -33.01 -4.39
C MET A 124 -4.36 -34.51 -4.25
N LYS A 125 -4.23 -35.25 -5.36
CA LYS A 125 -3.83 -36.67 -5.36
C LYS A 125 -2.30 -36.83 -5.34
N ASN A 126 -1.58 -35.91 -5.96
CA ASN A 126 -0.13 -35.96 -6.05
C ASN A 126 0.55 -35.36 -4.81
N LYS A 127 1.01 -36.24 -3.90
CA LYS A 127 1.71 -35.84 -2.67
C LYS A 127 3.06 -35.14 -2.92
N SER A 128 3.69 -35.39 -4.07
CA SER A 128 5.01 -34.85 -4.41
C SER A 128 4.95 -33.49 -5.11
N ALA A 129 3.75 -33.01 -5.46
CA ALA A 129 3.59 -31.71 -6.09
C ALA A 129 3.96 -30.58 -5.12
N LYS A 130 4.66 -29.55 -5.63
CA LYS A 130 5.06 -28.37 -4.89
C LYS A 130 4.60 -27.09 -5.58
N VAL A 131 4.21 -26.10 -4.78
CA VAL A 131 3.86 -24.76 -5.27
C VAL A 131 4.68 -23.74 -4.50
N ASN A 132 5.45 -22.94 -5.24
CA ASN A 132 6.25 -21.86 -4.68
C ASN A 132 5.59 -20.51 -4.97
N PHE A 133 5.65 -19.61 -3.99
CA PHE A 133 5.08 -18.28 -4.07
C PHE A 133 6.12 -17.22 -3.75
N ALA A 134 6.23 -16.21 -4.60
CA ALA A 134 7.09 -15.06 -4.37
C ALA A 134 6.42 -14.06 -3.44
N ILE A 135 6.75 -14.13 -2.15
CA ILE A 135 6.30 -13.15 -1.16
C ILE A 135 7.28 -12.00 -1.06
N ARG A 136 6.77 -10.77 -0.95
CA ARG A 136 7.62 -9.59 -0.76
C ARG A 136 8.26 -9.68 0.62
N THR A 137 9.58 -9.69 0.67
CA THR A 137 10.32 -9.60 1.92
C THR A 137 10.20 -8.17 2.43
N VAL A 138 9.46 -7.97 3.52
CA VAL A 138 9.45 -6.70 4.23
C VAL A 138 10.78 -6.52 4.96
N SER A 139 11.84 -6.14 4.26
CA SER A 139 13.06 -5.59 4.88
C SER A 139 12.86 -4.13 5.31
N ARG A 140 11.65 -3.81 5.80
CA ARG A 140 11.32 -2.51 6.39
C ARG A 140 10.21 -2.77 7.41
N PRO A 141 10.29 -2.22 8.63
CA PRO A 141 9.21 -2.35 9.61
C PRO A 141 7.92 -1.89 8.94
N GLN A 142 6.93 -2.77 8.85
CA GLN A 142 5.59 -2.39 8.46
C GLN A 142 5.10 -1.37 9.48
N LEU A 143 5.10 -0.07 9.11
CA LEU A 143 4.25 0.89 9.78
C LEU A 143 2.81 0.52 9.43
N SER A 144 2.24 -0.39 10.21
CA SER A 144 0.80 -0.47 10.36
C SER A 144 0.33 0.89 10.84
N VAL A 145 -0.54 1.53 10.06
CA VAL A 145 -1.32 2.69 10.50
C VAL A 145 -2.25 2.20 11.61
N VAL A 146 -1.71 2.18 12.82
CA VAL A 146 -2.48 2.12 14.06
C VAL A 146 -2.37 3.50 14.66
N THR A 147 -3.50 4.19 14.65
CA THR A 147 -3.77 5.37 15.45
C THR A 147 -3.52 5.04 16.92
N THR A 148 -2.35 5.38 17.46
CA THR A 148 -2.15 5.56 18.90
C THR A 148 -1.00 6.52 19.17
N ASN A 149 -1.30 7.47 20.05
CA ASN A 149 -0.45 8.54 20.55
C ASN A 149 0.94 8.08 20.99
N THR A 150 1.91 8.98 20.77
CA THR A 150 3.13 9.21 21.56
C THR A 150 3.74 8.03 22.31
N THR A 151 4.96 7.63 21.92
CA THR A 151 6.15 7.78 22.78
C THR A 151 7.42 7.45 21.98
N LYS A 152 8.47 8.22 22.29
CA LYS A 152 9.83 8.12 21.75
C LYS A 152 10.42 6.71 21.98
N SER A 153 11.19 6.22 21.02
CA SER A 153 12.57 5.79 21.35
C SER A 153 13.48 5.81 20.13
N THR A 154 14.60 6.46 20.37
CA THR A 154 15.87 6.57 19.68
C THR A 154 16.58 5.22 19.45
N ASN A 155 17.15 5.00 18.26
CA ASN A 155 18.61 4.91 18.06
C ASN A 155 19.00 4.41 16.65
N GLY A 156 19.82 5.21 15.95
CA GLY A 156 21.08 4.72 15.40
C GLY A 156 21.14 4.24 13.95
N SER A 157 21.17 5.17 13.00
CA SER A 157 22.16 5.16 11.90
C SER A 157 22.21 6.55 11.27
N GLY A 158 23.21 7.33 11.69
CA GLY A 158 23.49 8.67 11.21
C GLY A 158 23.98 8.64 9.77
N SER A 159 23.03 8.62 8.84
CA SER A 159 23.28 9.14 7.49
C SER A 159 22.68 10.54 7.43
N SER A 160 23.50 11.51 7.06
CA SER A 160 23.12 12.88 6.69
C SER A 160 21.87 12.96 5.81
N ILE A 161 21.70 11.95 4.94
CA ILE A 161 20.54 11.78 4.06
C ILE A 161 19.25 11.44 4.83
N GLY A 162 19.34 10.68 5.93
CA GLY A 162 18.21 10.32 6.78
C GLY A 162 17.67 11.50 7.59
N ALA A 163 18.58 12.32 8.14
CA ALA A 163 18.20 13.53 8.89
C ALA A 163 17.50 14.55 7.99
N MET A 164 17.99 14.76 6.76
CA MET A 164 17.36 15.68 5.81
C MET A 164 15.98 15.19 5.39
N LYS A 165 15.82 13.87 5.16
CA LYS A 165 14.51 13.31 4.84
C LYS A 165 13.52 13.46 6.00
N GLN A 166 13.98 13.24 7.24
CA GLN A 166 13.15 13.43 8.43
C GLN A 166 12.66 14.88 8.54
N LEU A 167 13.55 15.85 8.33
CA LEU A 167 13.20 17.27 8.34
C LEU A 167 12.15 17.62 7.26
N GLN A 168 12.28 17.06 6.05
CA GLN A 168 11.30 17.25 4.97
C GLN A 168 9.94 16.63 5.29
N ASP A 169 9.91 15.50 5.99
CA ASP A 169 8.67 14.82 6.38
C ASP A 169 7.97 15.56 7.54
N GLU A 170 8.73 16.09 8.49
CA GLU A 170 8.23 16.95 9.57
C GLU A 170 7.67 18.27 9.02
N CYS A 171 8.38 18.90 8.08
CA CYS A 171 7.91 20.10 7.37
C CYS A 171 6.60 19.83 6.62
N TYR A 172 6.49 18.70 5.91
CA TYR A 172 5.27 18.32 5.21
C TYR A 172 4.08 18.17 6.18
N ALA A 173 4.29 17.51 7.32
CA ALA A 173 3.25 17.33 8.33
C ALA A 173 2.78 18.66 8.91
N ALA A 174 3.72 19.59 9.18
CA ALA A 174 3.40 20.93 9.67
C ALA A 174 2.57 21.73 8.65
N LEU A 175 2.96 21.72 7.37
CA LEU A 175 2.21 22.37 6.29
C LEU A 175 0.80 21.79 6.14
N MET A 176 0.66 20.46 6.15
CA MET A 176 -0.64 19.80 6.05
C MET A 176 -1.55 20.15 7.24
N LYS A 177 -1.00 20.35 8.44
CA LYS A 177 -1.78 20.78 9.61
C LYS A 177 -2.39 22.17 9.40
N VAL A 178 -1.61 23.12 8.87
CA VAL A 178 -2.10 24.48 8.55
C VAL A 178 -3.15 24.44 7.45
N ILE A 179 -2.89 23.67 6.38
CA ILE A 179 -3.83 23.53 5.25
C ILE A 179 -5.14 22.91 5.70
N ASN A 180 -5.10 21.85 6.50
CA ASN A 180 -6.30 21.19 7.01
C ASN A 180 -7.10 22.11 7.93
N GLY A 181 -6.44 22.86 8.83
CA GLY A 181 -7.13 23.83 9.69
C GLY A 181 -7.82 24.95 8.90
N TYR A 182 -7.16 25.46 7.85
CA TYR A 182 -7.77 26.46 6.96
C TYR A 182 -8.96 25.90 6.17
N ALA A 183 -8.83 24.66 5.69
CA ALA A 183 -9.84 23.97 4.93
C ALA A 183 -11.10 23.69 5.77
N GLU A 184 -10.92 23.22 7.01
CA GLU A 184 -11.99 22.95 7.97
C GLU A 184 -12.75 24.22 8.33
N ALA A 185 -12.06 25.32 8.63
CA ALA A 185 -12.68 26.61 8.95
C ALA A 185 -13.55 27.18 7.81
N ARG A 186 -13.33 26.72 6.57
CA ARG A 186 -14.06 27.15 5.37
C ARG A 186 -14.95 26.07 4.78
N GLN A 187 -15.04 24.90 5.42
CA GLN A 187 -15.79 23.73 4.94
C GLN A 187 -15.46 23.36 3.48
N ILE A 188 -14.18 23.49 3.08
CA ILE A 188 -13.68 23.11 1.76
C ILE A 188 -12.68 21.97 1.88
N SER A 189 -12.44 21.24 0.78
CA SER A 189 -11.40 20.21 0.76
C SER A 189 -10.00 20.84 0.82
N SER A 190 -9.08 20.21 1.55
CA SER A 190 -7.66 20.58 1.60
C SER A 190 -7.00 20.57 0.21
N THR A 191 -7.45 19.70 -0.68
CA THR A 191 -7.00 19.65 -2.09
C THR A 191 -7.40 20.88 -2.90
N THR A 192 -8.49 21.55 -2.53
CA THR A 192 -8.94 22.81 -3.14
C THR A 192 -8.13 24.00 -2.62
N VAL A 193 -7.57 23.89 -1.42
CA VAL A 193 -6.71 24.91 -0.80
C VAL A 193 -5.30 24.87 -1.38
N MET A 194 -4.71 23.68 -1.44
CA MET A 194 -3.36 23.47 -1.98
C MET A 194 -3.22 22.06 -2.55
N ASN A 195 -2.58 21.94 -3.73
CA ASN A 195 -2.33 20.64 -4.33
C ASN A 195 -1.28 19.86 -3.49
N PRO A 196 -1.50 18.59 -3.11
CA PRO A 196 -0.53 17.79 -2.37
C PRO A 196 0.88 17.72 -3.00
N ILE A 197 0.97 17.78 -4.33
CA ILE A 197 2.24 17.84 -5.06
C ILE A 197 2.98 19.15 -4.74
N ALA A 198 2.27 20.27 -4.67
CA ALA A 198 2.83 21.57 -4.28
C ALA A 198 3.33 21.54 -2.83
N VAL A 199 2.55 20.98 -1.91
CA VAL A 199 2.93 20.85 -0.48
C VAL A 199 4.19 20.00 -0.32
N ARG A 200 4.33 18.92 -1.08
CA ARG A 200 5.54 18.10 -1.07
C ARG A 200 6.74 18.84 -1.66
N ALA A 201 6.54 19.61 -2.72
CA ALA A 201 7.61 20.43 -3.29
C ALA A 201 8.06 21.55 -2.33
N MET A 202 7.13 22.15 -1.59
CA MET A 202 7.42 23.12 -0.52
C MET A 202 8.24 22.49 0.60
N SER A 203 7.86 21.29 1.07
CA SER A 203 8.58 20.65 2.17
C SER A 203 10.01 20.22 1.81
N GLN A 204 10.30 20.06 0.52
CA GLN A 204 11.63 19.74 0.01
C GLN A 204 12.49 21.00 -0.23
N LYS A 205 11.91 22.02 -0.88
CA LYS A 205 12.65 23.25 -1.21
C LYS A 205 12.72 24.25 -0.05
N MET A 206 11.72 24.25 0.83
CA MET A 206 11.54 25.18 1.95
C MET A 206 11.73 26.65 1.54
N PRO A 207 10.91 27.15 0.58
CA PRO A 207 11.05 28.52 0.11
C PRO A 207 10.74 29.52 1.22
N THR A 208 11.58 30.54 1.35
CA THR A 208 11.43 31.62 2.35
C THR A 208 10.80 32.89 1.78
N THR A 209 10.61 32.96 0.46
CA THR A 209 10.01 34.11 -0.22
C THR A 209 8.82 33.70 -1.10
N LYS A 210 7.91 34.65 -1.32
CA LYS A 210 6.77 34.48 -2.21
C LYS A 210 7.22 34.08 -3.62
N GLU A 211 8.25 34.74 -4.13
CA GLU A 211 8.78 34.52 -5.47
C GLU A 211 9.28 33.08 -5.62
N SER A 212 10.03 32.59 -4.63
CA SER A 212 10.54 31.22 -4.60
C SER A 212 9.42 30.18 -4.51
N MET A 213 8.37 30.49 -3.72
CA MET A 213 7.20 29.61 -3.57
C MET A 213 6.38 29.51 -4.87
N LEU A 214 6.23 30.61 -5.62
CA LEU A 214 5.52 30.64 -6.91
C LEU A 214 6.24 29.86 -8.03
N GLN A 215 7.55 29.61 -7.90
CA GLN A 215 8.30 28.77 -8.83
C GLN A 215 8.06 27.26 -8.60
N LEU A 216 7.29 26.88 -7.57
CA LEU A 216 6.99 25.48 -7.29
C LEU A 216 5.80 24.97 -8.14
N PRO A 217 5.81 23.69 -8.52
CA PRO A 217 4.73 23.09 -9.29
C PRO A 217 3.38 23.28 -8.60
N HIS A 218 2.38 23.72 -9.36
CA HIS A 218 0.99 23.91 -8.89
C HIS A 218 0.79 25.00 -7.81
N VAL A 219 1.79 25.84 -7.54
CA VAL A 219 1.62 27.06 -6.76
C VAL A 219 1.22 28.19 -7.72
N THR A 220 0.16 28.93 -7.39
CA THR A 220 -0.40 30.00 -8.21
C THR A 220 -0.61 31.23 -7.33
N GLU A 221 -0.69 32.43 -7.92
CA GLU A 221 -0.97 33.63 -7.13
C GLU A 221 -2.29 33.53 -6.34
N ALA A 222 -3.29 32.86 -6.92
CA ALA A 222 -4.60 32.68 -6.30
C ALA A 222 -4.57 31.78 -5.06
N ASN A 223 -3.76 30.71 -5.05
CA ASN A 223 -3.61 29.86 -3.86
C ASN A 223 -2.66 30.49 -2.83
N PHE A 224 -1.63 31.20 -3.29
CA PHE A 224 -0.73 31.95 -2.43
C PHE A 224 -1.48 33.07 -1.67
N ALA A 225 -2.33 33.83 -2.34
CA ALA A 225 -3.11 34.89 -1.70
C ALA A 225 -4.03 34.38 -0.58
N LYS A 226 -4.46 33.11 -0.64
CA LYS A 226 -5.37 32.51 0.34
C LYS A 226 -4.68 32.02 1.61
N ILE A 227 -3.53 31.34 1.45
CA ILE A 227 -2.86 30.63 2.56
C ILE A 227 -1.34 30.74 2.53
N GLY A 228 -0.75 31.24 1.44
CA GLY A 228 0.70 31.26 1.23
C GLY A 228 1.50 31.95 2.34
N GLY A 229 0.99 33.05 2.90
CA GLY A 229 1.62 33.74 4.03
C GLY A 229 1.79 32.85 5.27
N MET A 230 0.72 32.14 5.67
CA MET A 230 0.76 31.21 6.81
C MET A 230 1.70 30.02 6.56
N LEU A 231 1.81 29.59 5.30
CA LEU A 231 2.75 28.52 4.94
C LEU A 231 4.20 29.01 4.96
N LEU A 232 4.47 30.26 4.55
CA LEU A 232 5.81 30.85 4.60
C LEU A 232 6.33 30.97 6.03
N GLU A 233 5.49 31.33 7.00
CA GLU A 233 5.86 31.38 8.42
C GLU A 233 6.40 30.02 8.89
N VAL A 234 5.69 28.94 8.58
CA VAL A 234 6.14 27.58 8.90
C VAL A 234 7.43 27.23 8.16
N LEU A 235 7.52 27.56 6.86
CA LEU A 235 8.68 27.22 6.03
C LEU A 235 9.95 27.94 6.48
N GLN A 236 9.84 29.13 7.05
CA GLN A 236 10.99 29.89 7.51
C GLN A 236 11.74 29.18 8.64
N ASP A 237 11.01 28.62 9.62
CA ASP A 237 11.59 27.85 10.72
C ASP A 237 12.31 26.59 10.21
N PHE A 238 11.69 25.89 9.24
CA PHE A 238 12.29 24.69 8.65
C PHE A 238 13.48 25.00 7.73
N SER A 239 13.48 26.15 7.05
CA SER A 239 14.62 26.59 6.22
C SER A 239 15.87 26.80 7.07
N ILE A 240 15.75 27.41 8.25
CA ILE A 240 16.89 27.61 9.16
C ILE A 240 17.48 26.26 9.60
N GLN A 241 16.61 25.29 9.93
CA GLN A 241 17.03 23.94 10.31
C GLN A 241 17.69 23.20 9.14
N LYS A 242 17.18 23.42 7.92
CA LYS A 242 17.74 22.85 6.69
C LYS A 242 19.14 23.42 6.42
N ASP A 243 19.31 24.73 6.50
CA ASP A 243 20.60 25.39 6.27
C ASP A 243 21.65 24.93 7.29
N ALA A 244 21.25 24.81 8.57
CA ALA A 244 22.11 24.27 9.63
C ALA A 244 22.52 22.81 9.36
N LEU A 245 21.58 22.00 8.84
CA LEU A 245 21.84 20.61 8.50
C LEU A 245 22.73 20.49 7.26
N GLU A 246 22.48 21.28 6.21
CA GLU A 246 23.32 21.33 5.00
C GLU A 246 24.75 21.78 5.32
N ALA A 247 24.91 22.78 6.19
CA ALA A 247 26.22 23.22 6.66
C ALA A 247 26.96 22.13 7.46
N ALA A 248 26.26 21.38 8.31
CA ALA A 248 26.83 20.26 9.05
C ALA A 248 27.26 19.10 8.13
N ILE A 249 26.54 18.87 7.03
CA ILE A 249 26.87 17.86 6.02
C ILE A 249 28.09 18.27 5.19
N ALA A 250 28.22 19.55 4.85
CA ALA A 250 29.33 20.07 4.05
C ALA A 250 30.68 20.09 4.80
N LEU A 251 30.67 19.97 6.13
CA LEU A 251 31.86 19.93 6.99
C LEU A 251 32.35 18.51 7.31
N GLN A 252 31.67 17.47 6.82
CA GLN A 252 32.05 16.05 6.94
C GLN A 252 32.68 15.52 5.65
#